data_AF-A0A433S792-F1
#
_entry.id   AF-A0A433S792-F1
#
_cell.length_a   1.000
_cell.length_b   1.000
_cell.length_c   1.000
_cell.angle_alpha   90.00
_cell.angle_beta   90.00
_cell.angle_gamma   90.00
#
_symmetry.space_group_name_H-M   'P 1'
#
loop_
_entity.id
_entity.type
_entity.pdbx_description
1 polymer ?
#
loop_
_entity_poly.entity_id
_entity_poly.type
_entity_poly.pdbx_seq_one_letter_code
_entity_poly.pdbx_strand_id
1 'polypeptide(L)' 'MNMTADLSLENYRRLPGLYRRWELTEVCEPNRNYQIEDAGTHADGTPLLAIYVSEAAYAGTDLGTNEVLMSGVRK' A
#
# COMPACT_ATOMS: atom_id res chain seq x y z
N MET A 1 12.54 20.61 -1.29
CA MET A 1 12.52 19.76 -0.08
C MET A 1 12.64 18.32 -0.54
N ASN A 2 13.57 17.54 0.02
CA ASN A 2 13.76 16.12 -0.30
C ASN A 2 12.49 15.32 0.06
N MET A 3 11.58 15.16 -0.89
CA MET A 3 10.58 14.09 -0.88
C MET A 3 11.28 12.77 -1.20
N THR A 4 12.31 12.41 -0.44
CA THR A 4 12.56 11.00 -0.22
C THR A 4 11.35 10.61 0.61
N ALA A 5 10.32 10.05 -0.03
CA ALA A 5 9.17 9.50 0.66
C ALA A 5 9.71 8.84 1.93
N ASP A 6 9.17 9.22 3.08
CA ASP A 6 9.46 8.56 4.33
C ASP A 6 8.96 7.12 4.17
N LEU A 7 9.79 6.28 3.53
CA LEU A 7 9.56 4.85 3.32
C LEU A 7 9.83 4.11 4.63
N SER A 8 9.55 4.76 5.75
CA SER A 8 9.56 4.16 7.07
C SER A 8 8.62 2.96 7.00
N LEU A 9 9.12 1.79 7.40
CA LEU A 9 8.41 0.51 7.36
C LEU A 9 7.06 0.58 8.10
N GLU A 10 6.90 1.58 8.97
CA GLU A 10 5.66 1.96 9.65
C GLU A 10 4.50 2.25 8.68
N ASN A 11 4.78 2.69 7.45
CA ASN A 11 3.77 2.92 6.41
C ASN A 11 3.51 1.67 5.54
N TYR A 12 4.14 0.54 5.84
CA TYR A 12 4.01 -0.71 5.08
C TYR A 12 3.21 -1.74 5.85
N ARG A 13 2.07 -2.15 5.29
CA ARG A 13 1.25 -3.23 5.84
C ARG A 13 1.69 -4.57 5.26
N ARG A 14 1.92 -5.55 6.14
CA ARG A 14 2.22 -6.94 5.73
C ARG A 14 0.99 -7.60 5.12
N LEU A 15 1.14 -8.19 3.94
CA LEU A 15 0.12 -9.04 3.33
C LEU A 15 0.03 -10.39 4.06
N PRO A 16 -1.17 -10.97 4.17
CA PRO A 16 -1.36 -12.23 4.87
C PRO A 16 -0.72 -13.40 4.11
N GLY A 17 0.12 -14.19 4.78
CA GLY A 17 0.73 -15.39 4.21
C GLY A 17 2.19 -15.20 3.80
N LEU A 18 2.73 -16.24 3.16
CA LEU A 18 4.07 -16.29 2.59
C LEU A 18 3.96 -16.72 1.13
N TYR A 19 4.70 -16.06 0.27
CA TYR A 19 4.54 -16.17 -1.17
C TYR A 19 5.81 -16.68 -1.84
N ARG A 20 5.66 -17.42 -2.92
CA ARG A 20 6.76 -17.82 -3.80
C ARG A 20 6.98 -16.75 -4.86
N ARG A 21 8.18 -16.75 -5.46
CA ARG A 21 8.59 -15.73 -6.44
C ARG A 21 7.63 -15.57 -7.63
N TRP A 22 7.01 -16.66 -8.08
CA TRP A 22 6.07 -16.64 -9.21
C TRP A 22 4.67 -16.15 -8.86
N GLU A 23 4.29 -16.12 -7.57
CA GLU A 23 3.00 -15.61 -7.12
C GLU A 23 2.99 -14.07 -7.07
N LEU A 24 4.17 -13.42 -7.09
CA LEU A 24 4.28 -11.95 -7.04
C LEU A 24 3.54 -11.28 -8.20
N THR A 25 3.51 -11.89 -9.38
CA THR A 25 2.75 -11.39 -10.53
C THR A 25 1.24 -11.39 -10.32
N GLU A 26 0.73 -12.22 -9.41
CA GLU A 26 -0.69 -12.31 -9.08
C GLU A 26 -1.05 -11.45 -7.87
N VAL A 27 -0.11 -11.27 -6.94
CA VAL A 27 -0.33 -10.54 -5.67
C VAL A 27 -0.01 -9.05 -5.78
N CYS A 28 0.99 -8.67 -6.61
CA CYS A 28 1.40 -7.29 -6.75
C CYS A 28 0.59 -6.55 -7.81
N GLU A 29 -0.18 -5.56 -7.37
CA GLU A 29 -0.84 -4.60 -8.26
C GLU A 29 0.15 -3.59 -8.87
N PRO A 30 -0.07 -3.15 -10.13
CA PRO A 30 0.74 -2.09 -10.74
C PRO A 30 0.57 -0.75 -10.00
N ASN A 31 1.58 0.11 -10.06
CA ASN A 31 1.59 1.46 -9.45
C ASN A 31 1.45 1.49 -7.93
N ARG A 32 1.79 0.40 -7.24
CA ARG A 32 1.96 0.38 -5.78
C ARG A 32 3.41 0.10 -5.41
N ASN A 33 3.83 0.62 -4.26
CA ASN A 33 5.14 0.31 -3.69
C ASN A 33 5.03 -0.91 -2.79
N TYR A 34 5.92 -1.88 -3.02
CA TYR A 34 6.04 -3.10 -2.23
C TYR A 34 7.45 -3.24 -1.66
N GLN A 35 7.53 -3.78 -0.46
CA GLN A 35 8.74 -4.30 0.15
C GLN A 35 8.63 -5.81 0.24
N ILE A 36 9.70 -6.50 -0.13
CA ILE A 36 9.76 -7.97 -0.18
C ILE A 36 10.92 -8.41 0.68
N GLU A 37 10.65 -9.28 1.64
CA GLU A 37 11.64 -9.81 2.56
C GLU A 37 11.72 -11.34 2.46
N ASP A 38 12.91 -11.90 2.70
CA ASP A 38 13.09 -13.33 2.90
C ASP A 38 12.33 -13.78 4.16
N ALA A 39 11.53 -14.83 4.02
CA ALA A 39 10.78 -15.43 5.12
C ALA A 39 11.17 -16.90 5.32
N GLY A 40 12.39 -17.27 4.93
CA GLY A 40 12.89 -18.63 4.96
C GLY A 40 12.41 -19.48 3.79
N THR A 41 12.33 -20.78 4.03
CA THR A 41 12.19 -21.77 2.97
C THR A 41 11.07 -22.75 3.31
N HIS A 42 10.22 -23.06 2.33
CA HIS A 42 9.24 -24.14 2.43
C HIS A 42 9.95 -25.50 2.58
N ALA A 43 9.25 -26.52 3.09
CA ALA A 43 9.82 -27.86 3.31
C ALA A 43 10.46 -28.49 2.05
N ASP A 44 9.98 -28.10 0.88
CA ASP A 44 10.46 -28.52 -0.44
C ASP A 44 11.76 -27.78 -0.89
N GLY A 45 12.28 -26.86 -0.08
CA GLY A 45 13.46 -26.06 -0.42
C GLY A 45 13.12 -24.81 -1.24
N THR A 46 11.85 -24.59 -1.57
CA THR A 46 11.42 -23.37 -2.27
C THR A 46 11.46 -22.15 -1.34
N PRO A 47 12.12 -21.03 -1.71
CA PRO A 47 12.15 -19.83 -0.88
C PRO A 47 10.76 -19.20 -0.76
N LEU A 48 10.47 -18.70 0.44
CA LEU A 48 9.24 -18.02 0.80
C LEU A 48 9.53 -16.56 1.10
N LEU A 49 8.60 -15.70 0.70
CA LEU A 49 8.75 -14.26 0.77
C LEU A 49 7.60 -13.67 1.59
N ALA A 50 7.93 -12.75 2.49
CA ALA A 50 6.96 -11.86 3.11
C ALA A 50 6.82 -10.60 2.24
N ILE A 51 5.58 -10.23 1.92
CA ILE A 51 5.30 -9.05 1.11
C ILE A 51 4.64 -8.00 2.00
N TYR A 52 5.12 -6.76 1.89
CA TYR A 52 4.52 -5.61 2.52
C TYR A 52 4.14 -4.60 1.44
N VAL A 53 2.95 -4.03 1.56
CA VAL A 53 2.45 -2.99 0.66
C VAL A 53 2.43 -1.66 1.38
N SER A 54 2.92 -0.62 0.72
CA SER A 54 2.75 0.74 1.24
C SER A 54 1.25 1.03 1.34
N GLU A 55 0.80 1.49 2.51
CA GLU A 55 -0.45 2.21 2.60
C GLU A 55 -0.18 3.54 1.90
N ALA A 56 -0.37 3.57 0.57
CA ALA A 56 -0.42 4.82 -0.15
C ALA A 56 -1.46 5.66 0.58
N ALA A 57 -0.99 6.68 1.31
CA ALA A 57 -1.86 7.62 1.99
C ALA A 57 -2.87 8.07 0.94
N TYR A 58 -4.12 7.63 1.09
CA TYR A 58 -5.20 8.04 0.21
C TYR A 58 -5.28 9.56 0.34
N ALA A 59 -4.60 10.28 -0.54
CA ALA A 59 -4.87 11.67 -0.79
C ALA A 59 -6.24 11.71 -1.50
N GLY A 60 -7.30 11.73 -0.70
CA GLY A 60 -8.65 12.01 -1.16
C GLY A 60 -9.67 10.91 -0.91
N THR A 61 -10.13 10.76 0.33
CA THR A 61 -11.58 10.71 0.62
C THR A 61 -11.83 11.23 2.04
N ASP A 62 -11.46 12.49 2.30
CA ASP A 62 -12.31 13.33 3.17
C ASP A 62 -13.38 13.92 2.25
N LEU A 63 -14.34 13.10 1.85
CA LEU A 63 -15.66 13.63 1.49
C LEU A 63 -16.44 13.79 2.79
N GLY A 64 -15.95 14.69 3.65
CA GLY A 64 -16.77 15.35 4.64
C GLY A 64 -17.86 16.11 3.89
N THR A 65 -19.02 15.47 3.76
CA THR A 65 -20.27 16.11 3.39
C THR A 65 -20.52 17.27 4.36
N ASN A 66 -20.05 18.48 4.02
CA ASN A 66 -20.56 19.71 4.59
C ASN A 66 -21.41 20.37 3.51
N GLU A 67 -22.62 19.83 3.38
CA GLU A 67 -23.81 20.64 3.19
C GLU A 67 -23.66 22.01 3.89
N VAL A 68 -23.72 23.09 3.11
CA VAL A 68 -23.95 24.51 3.44
C VAL A 68 -22.93 25.46 2.76
N LEU A 69 -23.26 25.90 1.55
CA LEU A 69 -23.44 27.35 1.24
C LEU A 69 -23.95 27.51 -0.20
N MET A 70 -25.13 26.95 -0.49
CA MET A 70 -26.06 27.61 -1.42
C MET A 70 -26.73 28.76 -0.67
N SER A 71 -25.96 29.80 -0.35
CA SER A 71 -26.47 31.02 0.29
C SER A 71 -26.07 32.19 -0.58
N GLY A 72 -27.07 32.73 -1.28
CA GLY A 72 -26.89 33.58 -2.44
C GLY A 72 -26.20 34.92 -2.19
N VAL A 73 -25.73 35.47 -3.30
CA VAL A 73 -25.77 36.92 -3.53
C VAL A 73 -26.75 37.16 -4.66
N ARG A 74 -27.76 37.95 -4.33
CA ARG A 74 -28.83 38.42 -5.19
C ARG A 74 -28.23 39.32 -6.29
N LYS A 75 -29.02 39.46 -7.37
CA LYS A 75 -28.82 40.30 -8.55
C LYS A 75 -28.06 41.60 -8.33
#